data_AF-E3HPW8-F1
#
_entry.id   AF-E3HPW8-F1
#
_cell.length_a   1.000
_cell.length_b   1.000
_cell.length_c   1.000
_cell.angle_alpha   90.00
_cell.angle_beta   90.00
_cell.angle_gamma   90.00
#
_symmetry.space_group_name_H-M   'P 1'
#
loop_
_entity.id
_entity.type
_entity.pdbx_description
1 polymer ?
#
loop_
_entity_poly.entity_id
_entity_poly.type
_entity_poly.pdbx_seq_one_letter_code
_entity_poly.pdbx_strand_id
1 'polypeptide(L)'
;MPHPLLKPAAWAAAAVLALAAATASAQQNLERATSLAQIHAIMEYCKVLTPELLEILKKRQQSSARESGVSSLVFDAEYLRAYTKARKDLAEFGEEENELTCQPMRAMAGKE
;
A
#
# COMPACT_ATOMS: atom_id res chain seq x y z
N MET A 1 -17.44 -20.94 -44.00
CA MET A 1 -17.12 -20.25 -42.73
C MET A 1 -15.65 -19.84 -42.76
N PRO A 2 -15.29 -18.54 -42.84
CA PRO A 2 -13.89 -18.16 -42.90
C PRO A 2 -13.31 -18.15 -41.48
N HIS A 3 -12.18 -18.83 -41.31
CA HIS A 3 -11.39 -18.77 -40.08
C HIS A 3 -10.48 -17.54 -40.20
N PRO A 4 -10.52 -16.57 -39.27
CA PRO A 4 -9.64 -15.41 -39.36
C PRO A 4 -8.21 -15.85 -39.04
N LEU A 5 -7.32 -15.73 -40.02
CA LEU A 5 -5.86 -15.81 -39.87
C LEU A 5 -5.38 -14.62 -39.00
N LEU A 6 -5.45 -14.76 -37.68
CA LEU A 6 -4.82 -13.82 -36.77
C LEU A 6 -3.30 -13.92 -36.90
N LYS A 7 -2.69 -12.91 -37.54
CA LYS A 7 -1.25 -12.74 -37.69
C LYS A 7 -0.55 -12.70 -36.31
N PRO A 8 0.66 -13.30 -36.18
CA PRO A 8 1.42 -13.33 -34.92
C PRO A 8 1.76 -11.94 -34.34
N ALA A 9 1.81 -10.91 -35.20
CA ALA A 9 2.02 -9.53 -34.76
C ALA A 9 0.89 -8.98 -33.86
N ALA A 10 -0.36 -9.42 -34.06
CA ALA A 10 -1.49 -9.01 -33.23
C ALA A 10 -1.41 -9.63 -31.82
N TRP A 11 -0.90 -10.86 -31.71
CA TRP A 11 -0.67 -11.54 -30.44
C TRP A 11 0.48 -10.89 -29.65
N ALA A 12 1.56 -10.51 -30.35
CA ALA A 12 2.68 -9.80 -29.72
C ALA A 12 2.25 -8.42 -29.18
N ALA A 13 1.48 -7.64 -29.95
CA ALA A 13 0.99 -6.34 -29.50
C ALA A 13 0.01 -6.46 -28.32
N ALA A 14 -0.89 -7.45 -28.34
CA ALA A 14 -1.81 -7.71 -27.25
C ALA A 14 -1.09 -8.18 -25.97
N ALA A 15 -0.05 -9.01 -26.10
CA ALA A 15 0.76 -9.45 -24.97
C ALA A 15 1.53 -8.30 -24.31
N VAL A 16 2.11 -7.39 -25.10
CA VAL A 16 2.82 -6.20 -24.59
C VAL A 16 1.85 -5.24 -23.87
N LEU A 17 0.65 -5.02 -24.43
CA LEU A 17 -0.38 -4.18 -23.79
C LEU A 17 -0.90 -4.79 -22.49
N ALA A 18 -1.14 -6.11 -22.46
CA ALA A 18 -1.56 -6.82 -21.25
C ALA A 18 -0.47 -6.79 -20.16
N LEU A 19 0.80 -6.92 -20.56
CA LEU A 19 1.93 -6.84 -19.63
C LEU A 19 2.09 -5.43 -19.07
N ALA A 20 1.99 -4.39 -19.91
CA ALA A 20 2.05 -3.00 -19.48
C ALA A 20 0.90 -2.64 -18.51
N ALA A 21 -0.32 -3.08 -18.81
CA ALA A 21 -1.48 -2.87 -17.94
C ALA A 21 -1.33 -3.59 -16.58
N ALA A 22 -0.80 -4.82 -16.58
CA ALA A 22 -0.52 -5.56 -15.35
C ALA A 22 0.60 -4.91 -14.51
N THR A 23 1.61 -4.32 -15.15
CA THR A 23 2.66 -3.60 -14.43
C THR A 23 2.17 -2.30 -13.80
N ALA A 24 1.30 -1.55 -14.49
CA ALA A 24 0.71 -0.33 -13.95
C ALA A 24 -0.21 -0.62 -12.76
N SER A 25 -1.04 -1.67 -12.85
CA SER A 25 -1.91 -2.08 -11.74
C SER A 25 -1.10 -2.61 -10.55
N ALA A 26 -0.02 -3.37 -10.79
CA ALA A 26 0.87 -3.81 -9.74
C ALA A 26 1.55 -2.63 -9.04
N GLN A 27 2.06 -1.66 -9.80
CA GLN A 27 2.73 -0.47 -9.25
C GLN A 27 1.77 0.38 -8.40
N GLN A 28 0.54 0.60 -8.87
CA GLN A 28 -0.48 1.32 -8.09
C GLN A 28 -0.84 0.60 -6.78
N ASN A 29 -0.87 -0.74 -6.78
CA ASN A 29 -1.12 -1.51 -5.57
C ASN A 29 0.09 -1.49 -4.61
N LEU A 30 1.32 -1.38 -5.11
CA LEU A 30 2.51 -1.19 -4.27
C LEU A 30 2.57 0.22 -3.66
N GLU A 31 2.15 1.24 -4.41
CA GLU A 31 1.99 2.60 -3.90
C GLU A 31 0.93 2.63 -2.78
N ARG A 32 -0.17 1.88 -2.93
CA ARG A 32 -1.16 1.70 -1.85
C ARG A 32 -0.58 1.00 -0.63
N ALA A 33 0.25 -0.03 -0.81
CA ALA A 33 0.92 -0.70 0.31
C ALA A 33 1.84 0.28 1.06
N THR A 34 2.57 1.11 0.30
CA THR A 34 3.46 2.15 0.84
C THR A 34 2.69 3.20 1.63
N SER A 35 1.63 3.76 1.06
CA SER A 35 0.84 4.81 1.72
C SER A 35 0.10 4.28 2.96
N LEU A 36 -0.45 3.07 2.88
CA LEU A 36 -1.06 2.39 4.02
C LEU A 36 -0.06 2.22 5.16
N ALA A 37 1.16 1.75 4.85
CA ALA A 37 2.22 1.55 5.82
C ALA A 37 2.63 2.84 6.54
N GLN A 38 2.74 3.95 5.80
CA GLN A 38 3.04 5.26 6.38
C GLN A 38 1.93 5.74 7.31
N ILE A 39 0.66 5.65 6.88
CA ILE A 39 -0.49 6.01 7.70
C ILE A 39 -0.54 5.15 8.97
N HIS A 40 -0.35 3.84 8.83
CA HIS A 40 -0.34 2.92 9.97
C HIS A 40 0.77 3.24 10.97
N ALA A 41 1.98 3.56 10.48
CA ALA A 41 3.09 3.97 11.34
C ALA A 41 2.75 5.24 12.14
N ILE A 42 2.16 6.25 11.51
CA ILE A 42 1.73 7.49 12.17
C ILE A 42 0.62 7.22 13.18
N MET A 43 -0.40 6.44 12.79
CA MET A 43 -1.54 6.12 13.65
C MET A 43 -1.13 5.33 14.89
N GLU A 44 -0.18 4.41 14.76
CA GLU A 44 0.40 3.69 15.89
C GLU A 44 1.24 4.61 16.77
N TYR A 45 2.12 5.40 16.14
CA TYR A 45 2.99 6.35 16.83
C TYR A 45 2.19 7.32 17.69
N CYS A 46 1.10 7.85 17.14
CA CYS A 46 0.19 8.76 17.82
C CYS A 46 -0.82 8.06 18.75
N LYS A 47 -0.71 6.73 18.95
CA LYS A 47 -1.60 5.91 19.80
C LYS A 47 -3.08 5.99 19.42
N VAL A 48 -3.35 6.29 18.16
CA VAL A 48 -4.70 6.41 17.61
C VAL A 48 -5.29 5.02 17.39
N LEU A 49 -4.55 4.16 16.70
CA LEU A 49 -4.95 2.77 16.43
C LEU A 49 -4.06 1.80 17.21
N THR A 50 -4.63 0.69 17.64
CA THR A 50 -3.87 -0.38 18.27
C THR A 50 -3.17 -1.25 17.21
N PRO A 51 -2.05 -1.90 17.54
CA PRO A 51 -1.38 -2.81 16.62
C PRO A 51 -2.30 -3.90 16.04
N GLU A 52 -3.23 -4.41 16.85
CA GLU A 52 -4.19 -5.45 16.42
C GLU A 52 -5.13 -4.93 15.33
N LEU A 53 -5.62 -3.69 15.48
CA LEU A 53 -6.50 -3.08 14.48
C LEU A 53 -5.74 -2.76 13.19
N LEU A 54 -4.49 -2.32 13.30
CA LEU A 54 -3.62 -2.09 12.13
C LEU A 54 -3.38 -3.38 11.34
N GLU A 55 -3.15 -4.51 12.01
CA GLU A 55 -3.00 -5.81 11.34
C GLU A 55 -4.28 -6.27 10.64
N ILE A 56 -5.46 -6.00 11.21
CA ILE A 56 -6.75 -6.27 10.56
C ILE A 56 -6.88 -5.42 9.27
N LEU A 57 -6.57 -4.13 9.35
CA LEU A 57 -6.63 -3.22 8.20
C LEU A 57 -5.61 -3.60 7.11
N LYS A 58 -4.40 -3.98 7.52
CA LYS A 58 -3.35 -4.47 6.63
C LYS A 58 -3.82 -5.72 5.88
N LYS A 59 -4.36 -6.73 6.59
CA LYS A 59 -4.89 -7.96 5.97
C LYS A 59 -6.01 -7.68 4.97
N ARG A 60 -6.90 -6.74 5.28
CA ARG A 60 -7.96 -6.32 4.36
C ARG A 60 -7.39 -5.76 3.06
N GLN A 61 -6.38 -4.88 3.14
CA GLN A 61 -5.75 -4.31 1.96
C GLN A 61 -4.91 -5.33 1.18
N GLN A 62 -4.21 -6.21 1.88
CA GLN A 62 -3.49 -7.31 1.26
C GLN A 62 -4.42 -8.22 0.46
N SER A 63 -5.62 -8.53 0.98
CA SER A 63 -6.63 -9.31 0.26
C SER A 63 -7.06 -8.61 -1.03
N SER A 64 -7.32 -7.31 -0.99
CA SER A 64 -7.70 -6.53 -2.18
C SER A 64 -6.55 -6.43 -3.20
N ALA A 65 -5.31 -6.28 -2.73
CA ALA A 65 -4.13 -6.28 -3.60
C ALA A 65 -3.95 -7.64 -4.29
N ARG A 66 -4.24 -8.75 -3.58
CA ARG A 66 -4.20 -10.10 -4.14
C ARG A 66 -5.23 -10.31 -5.25
N GLU A 67 -6.44 -9.80 -5.08
CA GLU A 67 -7.47 -9.81 -6.13
C GLU A 67 -7.02 -9.04 -7.39
N SER A 68 -6.14 -8.05 -7.22
CA SER A 68 -5.55 -7.26 -8.30
C SER A 68 -4.27 -7.87 -8.90
N GLY A 69 -3.89 -9.08 -8.49
CA GLY A 69 -2.73 -9.81 -9.04
C GLY A 69 -1.39 -9.55 -8.32
N VAL A 70 -1.37 -8.80 -7.22
CA VAL A 70 -0.16 -8.60 -6.40
C VAL A 70 0.00 -9.74 -5.40
N SER A 71 1.19 -10.34 -5.33
CA SER A 71 1.44 -11.39 -4.33
C SER A 71 1.44 -10.82 -2.90
N SER A 72 0.91 -11.60 -1.96
CA SER A 72 0.92 -11.24 -0.53
C SER A 72 2.33 -10.94 0.00
N LEU A 73 3.34 -11.69 -0.46
CA LEU A 73 4.74 -11.50 -0.07
C LEU A 73 5.30 -10.17 -0.57
N VAL A 74 5.01 -9.79 -1.81
CA VAL A 74 5.44 -8.52 -2.39
C VAL A 74 4.76 -7.35 -1.67
N PHE A 75 3.46 -7.48 -1.39
CA PHE A 75 2.74 -6.50 -0.57
C PHE A 75 3.34 -6.35 0.82
N ASP A 76 3.61 -7.46 1.52
CA ASP A 76 4.17 -7.47 2.87
C ASP A 76 5.58 -6.87 2.91
N ALA A 77 6.42 -7.18 1.91
CA ALA A 77 7.76 -6.62 1.81
C ALA A 77 7.73 -5.10 1.63
N GLU A 78 6.89 -4.60 0.72
CA GLU A 78 6.74 -3.15 0.51
C GLU A 78 6.13 -2.45 1.72
N TYR A 79 5.10 -3.05 2.32
CA TYR A 79 4.49 -2.55 3.55
C TYR A 79 5.53 -2.45 4.68
N LEU A 80 6.29 -3.52 4.93
CA LEU A 80 7.28 -3.55 6.01
C LEU A 80 8.40 -2.52 5.78
N ARG A 81 8.88 -2.40 4.54
CA ARG A 81 9.90 -1.41 4.16
C ARG A 81 9.42 0.01 4.44
N ALA A 82 8.23 0.36 3.97
CA ALA A 82 7.66 1.69 4.13
C ALA A 82 7.30 1.99 5.59
N TYR A 83 6.73 1.02 6.31
CA TYR A 83 6.36 1.15 7.72
C TYR A 83 7.61 1.39 8.58
N THR A 84 8.65 0.58 8.39
CA THR A 84 9.91 0.70 9.13
C THR A 84 10.58 2.05 8.87
N LYS A 85 10.57 2.50 7.61
CA LYS A 85 11.08 3.83 7.25
C LYS A 85 10.30 4.93 7.96
N ALA A 86 8.97 4.93 7.86
CA ALA A 86 8.13 5.94 8.50
C ALA A 86 8.32 5.98 10.02
N ARG A 87 8.43 4.81 10.67
CA ARG A 87 8.73 4.71 12.10
C ARG A 87 10.09 5.31 12.47
N LYS A 88 11.10 5.12 11.62
CA LYS A 88 12.42 5.72 11.82
C LYS A 88 12.34 7.24 11.69
N ASP A 89 11.70 7.73 10.63
CA ASP A 89 11.53 9.17 10.38
C ASP A 89 10.78 9.84 11.55
N LEU A 90 9.73 9.20 12.09
CA LEU A 90 9.00 9.69 13.27
C LEU A 90 9.82 9.63 14.57
N ALA A 91 10.77 8.70 14.70
CA ALA A 91 11.62 8.62 15.88
C ALA A 91 12.67 9.75 15.94
N GLU A 92 12.90 10.44 14.83
CA GLU A 92 13.79 11.61 14.76
C GLU A 92 13.10 12.91 15.21
N PHE A 93 11.77 12.90 15.41
CA PHE A 93 11.00 14.07 15.81
C PHE A 93 11.20 14.43 17.30
N GLY A 94 11.40 15.72 17.56
CA GLY A 94 11.38 16.26 18.92
C GLY A 94 9.97 16.27 19.54
N GLU A 95 9.85 16.59 20.83
CA GLU A 95 8.55 16.62 21.54
C GLU A 95 7.52 17.55 20.89
N GLU A 96 7.95 18.74 20.43
CA GLU A 96 7.08 19.70 19.76
C GLU A 96 6.56 19.18 18.40
N GLU A 97 7.45 18.63 17.58
CA GLU A 97 7.10 18.04 16.27
C GLU A 97 6.18 16.83 16.42
N ASN A 98 6.37 16.05 17.50
CA ASN A 98 5.52 14.93 17.86
C ASN A 98 4.10 15.39 18.21
N GLU A 99 3.96 16.42 19.04
CA GLU A 99 2.64 16.91 19.42
C GLU A 99 1.92 17.54 18.21
N LEU A 100 2.64 18.33 17.40
CA LEU A 100 2.08 18.91 16.16
C LEU A 100 1.61 17.84 15.17
N THR A 101 2.32 16.71 15.09
CA THR A 101 1.95 15.59 14.23
C THR A 101 0.76 14.82 14.80
N CYS A 102 0.72 14.58 16.11
CA CYS A 102 -0.21 13.64 16.72
C CYS A 102 -1.50 14.26 17.26
N GLN A 103 -1.49 15.52 17.69
CA GLN A 103 -2.68 16.22 18.17
C GLN A 103 -3.84 16.20 17.15
N PRO A 104 -3.66 16.57 15.86
CA PRO A 104 -4.77 16.54 14.90
C PRO A 104 -5.29 15.12 14.67
N MET A 105 -4.41 14.11 14.67
CA MET A 105 -4.80 12.71 14.47
C MET A 105 -5.60 12.17 15.65
N ARG A 106 -5.22 12.53 16.88
CA ARG A 106 -5.93 12.19 18.12
C ARG A 106 -7.30 12.86 18.16
N ALA A 107 -7.39 14.15 17.85
CA ALA A 107 -8.64 14.90 17.79
C ALA A 107 -9.65 14.30 16.79
N MET A 108 -9.21 13.95 15.58
CA MET A 108 -10.07 13.28 14.58
C MET A 108 -10.58 11.90 15.05
N ALA A 109 -9.81 11.22 15.91
CA ALA A 109 -10.18 9.93 16.47
C ALA A 109 -11.03 10.02 17.74
N GLY A 110 -11.40 11.23 18.19
CA GLY A 110 -12.13 11.44 19.44
C GLY A 110 -11.31 11.07 20.68
N LYS A 111 -9.99 11.11 20.58
CA LYS A 111 -9.06 10.90 21.68
C LYS A 111 -8.53 12.28 22.07
N GLU A 112 -9.06 12.87 23.13
CA GLU A 112 -8.56 14.12 23.72
C GLU A 112 -7.50 13.81 24.79
#